data_AF-A0A2P4ZC31-F1
#
_entry.id   AF-A0A2P4ZC31-F1
#
_cell.length_a   1.000
_cell.length_b   1.000
_cell.length_c   1.000
_cell.angle_alpha   90.00
_cell.angle_beta   90.00
_cell.angle_gamma   90.00
#
_symmetry.space_group_name_H-M   'P 1'
#
loop_
_entity.id
_entity.type
_entity.pdbx_description
1 polymer ?
#
loop_
_entity_poly.entity_id
_entity_poly.type
_entity_poly.pdbx_seq_one_letter_code
_entity_poly.pdbx_strand_id
1 'polypeptide(L)'
;MLRSELERKQWEDIKCPECGAVLQYQEIQKFADNDTKKKLDTLIIQRAIQDEPNFLWCSSDCGFGQLHEGGSDEPIMRCNSCGNLTCFKHKKPWHKGLTCEQFDEKEAASARHKEENAASTNTIKQVTKPCPNCKVHIQKNGGW
;
A
#
# COMPACT_ATOMS: atom_id res chain seq x y z
N MET A 1 -23.28 -11.89 2.25
CA MET A 1 -23.47 -10.66 1.47
C MET A 1 -22.95 -9.43 2.22
N LEU A 2 -23.25 -9.24 3.51
CA LEU A 2 -22.71 -8.11 4.31
C LEU A 2 -21.20 -8.21 4.59
N ARG A 3 -20.71 -9.40 4.94
CA ARG A 3 -19.29 -9.64 5.27
C ARG A 3 -18.32 -9.23 4.15
N SER A 4 -18.66 -9.54 2.90
CA SER A 4 -17.86 -9.21 1.71
C SER A 4 -17.88 -7.74 1.33
N GLU A 5 -18.92 -6.99 1.73
CA GLU A 5 -18.99 -5.53 1.52
C GLU A 5 -18.10 -4.78 2.53
N LEU A 6 -18.10 -5.22 3.79
CA LEU A 6 -17.21 -4.71 4.85
C LEU A 6 -15.72 -4.90 4.54
N GLU A 7 -15.37 -5.90 3.72
CA GLU A 7 -13.98 -6.16 3.31
C GLU A 7 -13.49 -5.21 2.21
N ARG A 8 -14.39 -4.53 1.49
CA ARG A 8 -14.05 -3.74 0.29
C ARG A 8 -14.40 -2.26 0.38
N LYS A 9 -15.30 -1.87 1.29
CA LYS A 9 -15.86 -0.52 1.37
C LYS A 9 -15.78 0.02 2.80
N GLN A 10 -15.82 1.33 2.93
CA GLN A 10 -16.03 1.97 4.23
C GLN A 10 -17.39 1.55 4.78
N TRP A 11 -17.49 1.39 6.10
CA TRP A 11 -18.72 0.89 6.74
C TRP A 11 -19.94 1.80 6.47
N GLU A 12 -19.69 3.08 6.22
CA GLU A 12 -20.66 4.14 5.86
C GLU A 12 -21.30 3.93 4.48
N ASP A 13 -20.69 3.11 3.62
CA ASP A 13 -21.16 2.85 2.25
C ASP A 13 -21.88 1.49 2.09
N ILE A 14 -22.07 0.77 3.19
CA ILE A 14 -22.68 -0.57 3.13
C ILE A 14 -24.17 -0.42 2.86
N LYS A 15 -24.60 -1.04 1.76
CA LYS A 15 -26.00 -1.01 1.34
C LYS A 15 -26.68 -2.36 1.62
N CYS A 16 -27.96 -2.27 1.96
CA CYS A 16 -28.83 -3.44 2.00
C CYS A 16 -28.92 -4.06 0.60
N PRO A 17 -28.65 -5.36 0.42
CA PRO A 17 -28.71 -6.01 -0.89
C PRO A 17 -30.14 -6.14 -1.43
N GLU A 18 -31.16 -6.04 -0.58
CA GLU A 18 -32.57 -6.16 -0.98
C GLU A 18 -33.20 -4.82 -1.40
N CYS A 19 -32.87 -3.73 -0.71
CA CYS A 19 -33.50 -2.42 -0.95
C CYS A 19 -32.53 -1.31 -1.37
N GLY A 20 -31.22 -1.54 -1.33
CA GLY A 20 -30.20 -0.56 -1.71
C GLY A 20 -30.00 0.59 -0.72
N ALA A 21 -30.73 0.63 0.39
CA ALA A 21 -30.57 1.64 1.43
C ALA A 21 -29.23 1.47 2.18
N VAL A 22 -28.60 2.58 2.57
CA VAL A 22 -27.39 2.55 3.42
C VAL A 22 -27.79 2.06 4.81
N LEU A 23 -27.14 1.01 5.28
CA LEU A 23 -27.42 0.41 6.58
C LEU A 23 -26.81 1.26 7.70
N GLN A 24 -27.62 1.60 8.68
CA GLN A 24 -27.17 2.27 9.89
C GLN A 24 -26.45 1.27 10.81
N TYR A 25 -25.53 1.76 11.65
CA TYR A 25 -24.78 0.94 12.61
C TYR A 25 -25.68 0.00 13.42
N GLN A 26 -26.81 0.50 13.90
CA GLN A 26 -27.77 -0.27 14.71
C GLN A 26 -28.43 -1.41 13.91
N GLU A 27 -28.63 -1.24 12.61
CA GLU A 27 -29.21 -2.26 11.75
C GLU A 27 -28.19 -3.36 11.48
N ILE A 28 -26.94 -2.99 11.18
CA ILE A 28 -25.85 -3.96 11.01
C ILE A 28 -25.65 -4.73 12.32
N GLN A 29 -25.63 -4.06 13.48
CA GLN A 29 -25.52 -4.74 14.78
C GLN A 29 -26.68 -5.69 15.10
N LYS A 30 -27.90 -5.43 14.60
CA LYS A 30 -29.05 -6.32 14.84
C LYS A 30 -28.99 -7.59 14.00
N PHE A 31 -28.62 -7.46 12.73
CA PHE A 31 -28.71 -8.56 11.76
C PHE A 31 -27.40 -9.29 11.49
N ALA A 32 -26.25 -8.71 11.86
CA ALA A 32 -24.94 -9.31 11.66
C ALA A 32 -24.64 -10.44 12.66
N ASP A 33 -23.82 -11.40 12.23
CA ASP A 33 -23.19 -12.37 13.12
C ASP A 33 -22.09 -11.73 13.99
N ASN A 34 -21.66 -12.44 15.03
CA ASN A 34 -20.69 -11.91 15.99
C ASN A 34 -19.32 -11.54 15.38
N ASP A 35 -18.85 -12.25 14.34
CA ASP A 35 -17.59 -11.91 13.66
C ASP A 35 -17.74 -10.59 12.88
N THR A 36 -18.86 -10.45 12.19
CA THR A 36 -19.21 -9.23 11.46
C THR A 36 -19.38 -8.02 12.39
N LYS A 37 -19.99 -8.19 13.57
CA LYS A 37 -20.11 -7.10 14.57
C LYS A 37 -18.74 -6.64 15.09
N LYS A 38 -17.86 -7.57 15.46
CA LYS A 38 -16.50 -7.25 15.92
C LYS A 38 -15.70 -6.49 14.88
N LYS A 39 -15.83 -6.89 13.61
CA LYS A 39 -15.20 -6.19 12.49
C LYS A 39 -15.74 -4.77 12.33
N LEU A 40 -17.06 -4.60 12.40
CA LEU A 40 -17.68 -3.28 12.34
C LEU A 40 -17.18 -2.37 13.47
N ASP A 41 -17.17 -2.87 14.72
CA ASP A 41 -16.68 -2.11 15.87
C ASP A 41 -15.19 -1.72 15.69
N THR A 42 -14.37 -2.65 15.17
CA THR A 42 -12.96 -2.39 14.85
C THR A 42 -12.81 -1.28 13.80
N LEU A 43 -13.59 -1.33 12.73
CA LEU A 43 -13.55 -0.32 11.66
C LEU A 43 -13.98 1.07 12.17
N ILE A 44 -14.98 1.14 13.04
CA ILE A 44 -15.43 2.39 13.65
C ILE A 44 -14.35 2.97 14.55
N ILE A 45 -13.76 2.15 15.43
CA ILE A 45 -12.66 2.57 16.30
C ILE A 45 -11.50 3.09 15.45
N GLN A 46 -11.10 2.34 14.41
CA GLN A 46 -10.04 2.73 13.50
C GLN A 46 -10.34 4.06 12.80
N ARG A 47 -11.56 4.27 12.30
CA ARG A 47 -11.98 5.54 11.71
C ARG A 47 -11.87 6.69 12.71
N ALA A 48 -12.27 6.48 13.96
CA ALA A 48 -12.21 7.50 15.00
C ALA A 48 -10.77 7.93 15.36
N ILE A 49 -9.80 7.01 15.24
CA ILE A 49 -8.40 7.26 15.63
C ILE A 49 -7.45 7.42 14.44
N GLN A 50 -7.92 7.30 13.19
CA GLN A 50 -7.03 7.26 12.01
C GLN A 50 -6.24 8.57 11.80
N ASP A 51 -6.76 9.67 12.33
CA ASP A 51 -6.20 11.02 12.19
C ASP A 51 -5.18 11.32 13.28
N GLU A 52 -5.02 10.42 14.26
CA GLU A 52 -4.00 10.54 15.29
C GLU A 52 -2.60 10.46 14.68
N PRO A 53 -1.64 11.30 15.13
CA PRO A 53 -0.28 11.33 14.56
C PRO A 53 0.44 9.97 14.60
N ASN A 54 0.14 9.17 15.61
CA ASN A 54 0.75 7.88 15.86
C ASN A 54 -0.06 6.72 15.29
N PHE A 55 -1.10 6.99 14.50
CA PHE A 55 -1.86 5.94 13.83
C PHE A 55 -1.15 5.43 12.58
N LEU A 56 -1.14 4.12 12.41
CA LEU A 56 -0.49 3.45 11.31
C LEU A 56 -1.30 2.25 10.81
N TRP A 57 -1.53 2.21 9.49
CA TRP A 57 -2.06 1.04 8.81
C TRP A 57 -1.00 -0.04 8.66
N CYS A 58 -1.37 -1.29 8.90
CA CYS A 58 -0.50 -2.43 8.60
C CYS A 58 -0.15 -2.44 7.10
N SER A 59 1.12 -2.66 6.76
CA SER A 59 1.57 -2.72 5.37
C SER A 59 1.16 -4.00 4.62
N SER A 60 0.46 -4.93 5.27
CA SER A 60 -0.11 -6.11 4.62
C SER A 60 -1.58 -5.85 4.29
N ASP A 61 -2.16 -6.67 3.42
CA ASP A 61 -3.57 -6.57 3.02
C ASP A 61 -4.56 -7.07 4.09
N CYS A 62 -4.20 -6.97 5.38
CA CYS A 62 -5.06 -7.42 6.48
C CYS A 62 -6.11 -6.39 6.90
N GLY A 63 -6.00 -5.14 6.43
CA GLY A 63 -6.97 -4.08 6.71
C GLY A 63 -6.99 -3.60 8.17
N PHE A 64 -5.95 -3.89 8.97
CA PHE A 64 -5.88 -3.47 10.36
C PHE A 64 -4.97 -2.25 10.54
N GLY A 65 -5.46 -1.25 11.27
CA GLY A 65 -4.71 -0.08 11.72
C GLY A 65 -4.70 0.05 13.24
N GLN A 66 -3.65 0.64 13.78
CA GLN A 66 -3.44 0.80 15.22
C GLN A 66 -2.63 2.06 15.56
N LEU A 67 -2.72 2.49 16.80
CA LEU A 67 -1.81 3.47 17.38
C LEU A 67 -0.48 2.80 17.74
N HIS A 68 0.60 3.52 17.50
CA HIS A 68 1.97 3.10 17.81
C HIS A 68 2.64 4.17 18.68
N GLU A 69 2.57 4.01 20.00
CA GLU A 69 3.02 5.01 20.97
C GLU A 69 4.51 5.38 20.85
N GLY A 70 5.35 4.41 20.47
CA GLY A 70 6.79 4.63 20.27
C GLY A 70 7.13 5.52 19.06
N GLY A 71 6.15 5.85 18.21
CA GLY A 71 6.28 6.81 17.12
C GLY A 71 7.49 6.55 16.21
N SER A 72 8.22 7.61 15.90
CA SER A 72 9.40 7.57 15.03
C SER A 72 10.66 7.05 15.71
N ASP A 73 10.71 7.06 17.05
CA ASP A 73 11.86 6.57 17.82
C ASP A 73 11.88 5.04 17.88
N GLU A 74 10.69 4.41 17.82
CA GLU A 74 10.54 2.97 17.67
C GLU A 74 9.91 2.64 16.30
N PRO A 75 10.68 2.69 15.20
CA PRO A 75 10.11 2.64 13.86
C PRO A 75 9.50 1.27 13.47
N ILE A 76 9.60 0.24 14.31
CA ILE A 76 9.08 -1.10 14.03
C ILE A 76 7.72 -1.26 14.69
N MET A 77 6.65 -1.16 13.89
CA MET A 77 5.31 -1.49 14.33
C MET A 77 5.00 -2.96 14.01
N ARG A 78 4.56 -3.72 15.01
CA ARG A 78 4.00 -5.07 14.85
C ARG A 78 2.49 -5.00 14.85
N CYS A 79 1.87 -5.47 13.77
CA CYS A 79 0.42 -5.49 13.65
C CYS A 79 -0.23 -6.40 14.70
N ASN A 80 -1.20 -5.88 15.46
CA ASN A 80 -1.93 -6.63 16.49
C ASN A 80 -2.92 -7.66 15.91
N SER A 81 -3.26 -7.56 14.61
CA SER A 81 -4.15 -8.51 13.95
C SER A 81 -3.38 -9.67 13.29
N CYS A 82 -2.35 -9.40 12.50
CA CYS A 82 -1.65 -10.42 11.69
C CYS A 82 -0.18 -10.62 12.05
N GLY A 83 0.39 -9.80 12.95
CA GLY A 83 1.79 -9.88 13.35
C GLY A 83 2.80 -9.37 12.31
N ASN A 84 2.36 -8.91 11.14
CA ASN A 84 3.23 -8.33 10.11
C ASN A 84 3.95 -7.08 10.64
N LEU A 85 5.19 -6.87 10.16
CA LEU A 85 6.04 -5.75 10.59
C LEU A 85 5.97 -4.62 9.56
N THR A 86 5.67 -3.42 10.04
CA THR A 86 5.57 -2.19 9.25
C THR A 86 6.56 -1.17 9.79
N CYS A 87 7.26 -0.47 8.90
CA CYS A 87 8.06 0.69 9.27
C CYS A 87 7.14 1.89 9.51
N PHE A 88 7.16 2.47 10.72
CA PHE A 88 6.36 3.63 11.09
C PHE A 88 6.75 4.88 10.29
N LYS A 89 8.06 5.15 10.13
CA LYS A 89 8.56 6.31 9.37
C LYS A 89 8.15 6.25 7.89
N HIS A 90 8.32 5.08 7.25
CA HIS A 90 8.09 4.93 5.81
C HIS A 90 6.68 4.47 5.43
N LYS A 91 5.90 3.98 6.40
CA LYS A 91 4.58 3.36 6.18
C LYS A 91 4.63 2.22 5.14
N LYS A 92 5.73 1.46 5.13
CA LYS A 92 6.05 0.36 4.20
C LYS A 92 6.38 -0.92 4.98
N PRO A 93 6.41 -2.11 4.34
CA PRO A 93 6.90 -3.33 4.99
C PRO A 93 8.27 -3.11 5.62
N TRP A 94 8.49 -3.72 6.79
CA TRP A 94 9.74 -3.55 7.54
C TRP A 94 10.96 -4.00 6.73
N HIS A 95 11.91 -3.10 6.55
CA HIS A 95 13.17 -3.34 5.84
C HIS A 95 14.22 -3.99 6.76
N LYS A 96 14.03 -5.29 7.00
CA LYS A 96 14.93 -6.10 7.84
C LYS A 96 16.40 -5.92 7.46
N GLY A 97 17.25 -5.65 8.45
CA GLY A 97 18.69 -5.50 8.27
C GLY A 97 19.15 -4.13 7.79
N LEU A 98 18.24 -3.16 7.62
CA LEU A 98 18.55 -1.78 7.28
C LEU A 98 17.97 -0.84 8.34
N THR A 99 18.72 0.18 8.71
CA THR A 99 18.16 1.35 9.40
C THR A 99 17.26 2.13 8.43
N CYS A 100 16.47 3.08 8.95
CA CYS A 100 15.63 3.90 8.08
C CYS A 100 16.48 4.72 7.10
N GLU A 101 17.61 5.25 7.59
CA GLU A 101 18.55 6.06 6.81
C GLU A 101 19.18 5.24 5.67
N GLN A 102 19.60 4.00 5.96
CA GLN A 102 20.14 3.10 4.93
C GLN A 102 19.08 2.71 3.89
N PHE A 103 17.83 2.57 4.32
CA PHE A 103 16.72 2.31 3.42
C PHE A 103 16.48 3.50 2.48
N ASP A 104 16.50 4.73 2.99
CA ASP A 104 16.37 5.95 2.20
C ASP A 104 17.49 6.11 1.16
N GLU A 105 18.74 5.88 1.55
CA GLU A 105 19.89 5.91 0.64
C GLU A 105 19.73 4.90 -0.50
N LYS A 106 19.24 3.69 -0.17
CA LYS A 106 19.00 2.63 -1.16
C LYS A 106 17.88 2.99 -2.13
N GLU A 107 16.76 3.54 -1.64
CA GLU A 107 15.65 3.99 -2.49
C GLU A 107 16.10 5.13 -3.40
N ALA A 108 16.90 6.08 -2.90
CA ALA A 108 17.44 7.19 -3.68
C ALA A 108 18.45 6.73 -4.75
N ALA A 109 19.29 5.74 -4.45
CA ALA A 109 20.20 5.14 -5.43
C ALA A 109 19.42 4.41 -6.53
N SER A 110 18.41 3.60 -6.17
CA SER A 110 17.52 2.94 -7.12
C SER A 110 16.77 3.92 -8.02
N ALA A 111 16.28 5.03 -7.47
CA ALA A 111 15.58 6.06 -8.23
C ALA A 111 16.49 6.69 -9.30
N ARG A 112 17.72 7.07 -8.92
CA ARG A 112 18.72 7.62 -9.85
C ARG A 112 19.06 6.64 -10.97
N HIS A 113 19.35 5.39 -10.65
CA HIS A 113 19.62 4.37 -11.67
C HIS A 113 18.43 4.15 -12.62
N LYS A 114 17.19 4.21 -12.12
CA LYS A 114 16.00 4.09 -12.97
C LYS A 114 15.89 5.26 -13.95
N GLU A 115 16.20 6.47 -13.50
CA GLU A 115 16.21 7.67 -14.36
C GLU A 115 17.33 7.61 -15.40
N GLU A 116 18.55 7.25 -15.02
CA GLU A 116 19.69 7.07 -15.94
C GLU A 116 19.40 6.00 -16.99
N ASN A 117 18.80 4.88 -16.60
CA ASN A 117 18.40 3.82 -17.51
C ASN A 117 17.27 4.27 -18.44
N ALA A 118 16.30 5.04 -17.95
CA ALA A 118 15.25 5.62 -18.78
C ALA A 118 15.82 6.62 -19.81
N ALA A 119 16.75 7.48 -19.39
CA ALA A 119 17.46 8.38 -20.29
C ALA A 119 18.29 7.62 -21.33
N SER A 120 19.03 6.59 -20.90
CA SER A 120 19.85 5.75 -21.78
C SER A 120 19.01 5.00 -22.81
N THR A 121 17.90 4.39 -22.39
CA THR A 121 16.97 3.70 -23.31
C THR A 121 16.32 4.68 -24.29
N ASN A 122 16.03 5.91 -23.88
CA ASN A 122 15.51 6.94 -24.77
C ASN A 122 16.56 7.36 -25.81
N THR A 123 17.80 7.61 -25.38
CA THR A 123 18.92 7.92 -26.29
C THR A 123 19.13 6.81 -27.31
N ILE A 124 19.15 5.54 -26.88
CA ILE A 124 19.27 4.39 -27.79
C ILE A 124 18.17 4.44 -28.86
N LYS A 125 16.90 4.64 -28.48
CA LYS A 125 15.79 4.75 -29.45
C LYS A 125 15.96 5.89 -30.45
N GLN A 126 16.57 7.01 -30.04
CA GLN A 126 16.76 8.16 -30.91
C GLN A 126 17.95 7.99 -31.88
N VAL A 127 19.03 7.36 -31.43
CA VAL A 127 20.30 7.29 -32.20
C VAL A 127 20.51 5.96 -32.93
N THR A 128 19.68 4.96 -32.68
CA THR A 128 19.78 3.64 -33.30
C THR A 128 18.54 3.30 -34.11
N LYS A 129 18.71 2.47 -35.13
CA LYS A 129 17.60 1.89 -35.90
C LYS A 129 17.65 0.37 -35.76
N PRO A 130 16.50 -0.32 -35.76
CA PRO A 130 16.47 -1.78 -35.72
C PRO A 130 17.02 -2.35 -37.03
N CYS A 131 17.90 -3.35 -36.94
CA CYS A 131 18.39 -4.10 -38.08
C CYS A 131 17.21 -4.80 -38.79
N PRO A 132 17.05 -4.67 -40.12
CA PRO A 132 15.93 -5.26 -40.83
C PRO A 132 15.93 -6.80 -40.83
N ASN A 133 17.07 -7.44 -40.58
CA ASN A 133 17.19 -8.90 -40.57
C ASN A 133 16.99 -9.54 -39.18
N CYS A 134 17.57 -8.95 -38.13
CA CYS A 134 17.54 -9.53 -36.77
C CYS A 134 16.86 -8.65 -35.69
N LYS A 135 16.38 -7.44 -36.06
CA LYS A 135 15.68 -6.46 -35.19
C LYS A 135 16.47 -5.90 -34.00
N VAL A 136 17.75 -6.24 -33.85
CA VAL A 136 18.64 -5.63 -32.86
C VAL A 136 18.92 -4.17 -33.24
N HIS A 137 18.96 -3.27 -32.25
CA HIS A 137 19.19 -1.84 -32.46
C HIS A 137 20.68 -1.57 -32.76
N ILE A 138 20.96 -0.93 -33.90
CA ILE A 138 22.32 -0.63 -34.37
C ILE A 138 22.51 0.89 -34.54
N GLN A 139 23.68 1.40 -34.14
CA GLN A 139 24.08 2.79 -34.36
C GLN A 139 24.81 2.90 -35.71
N LYS A 140 24.34 3.79 -36.61
CA LYS A 140 24.92 3.93 -37.96
C LYS A 140 26.14 4.86 -37.95
N ASN A 141 27.35 4.29 -37.85
CA ASN A 141 28.62 5.04 -37.89
C ASN A 141 29.14 5.30 -39.33
N GLY A 142 28.30 5.94 -40.18
CA GLY A 142 28.70 6.41 -41.52
C GLY A 142 28.81 5.33 -42.63
N GLY A 143 28.45 5.72 -43.87
CA GLY A 143 28.55 4.93 -45.11
C GLY A 143 27.22 4.37 -45.63
N TRP A 144 26.99 4.55 -46.95
CA TRP A 144 26.09 3.73 -47.77
C TRP A 144 26.95 2.97 -48.77
#